data_AF-A0A1B3E5T7-F1
#
_entry.id   AF-A0A1B3E5T7-F1
#
_cell.length_a   1.000
_cell.length_b   1.000
_cell.length_c   1.000
_cell.angle_alpha   90.00
_cell.angle_beta   90.00
_cell.angle_gamma   90.00
#
_symmetry.space_group_name_H-M   'P 1'
#
loop_
_entity.id
_entity.type
_entity.pdbx_description
1 polymer ?
#
loop_
_entity_poly.entity_id
_entity_poly.type
_entity_poly.pdbx_seq_one_letter_code
_entity_poly.pdbx_strand_id
1 'polypeptide(L)'
;MIANSRCLESGIAQDTIVPGFELTDLDADRCLLDLPGTSLVIFTGAGCASCRWARLHLPGAALPVDRLCWIDAGNNGGLVQRYEVFHLPALFVVRNGNFHGALHASLRRDDLINALGQALARPAEELP
;
A
#
# COMPACT_ATOMS: atom_id res chain seq x y z
N MET A 1 -6.62 36.58 -38.33
CA MET A 1 -6.53 35.11 -38.17
C MET A 1 -5.83 34.84 -36.85
N ILE A 2 -6.44 33.98 -36.04
CA ILE A 2 -6.07 33.67 -34.66
C ILE A 2 -5.03 32.55 -34.67
N ALA A 3 -3.96 32.66 -33.90
CA ALA A 3 -3.20 31.52 -33.42
C ALA A 3 -2.60 31.88 -32.05
N ASN A 4 -3.41 31.65 -31.02
CA ASN A 4 -3.03 31.80 -29.62
C ASN A 4 -2.44 30.46 -29.17
N SER A 5 -1.14 30.25 -29.40
CA SER A 5 -0.45 29.03 -28.97
C SER A 5 0.11 29.21 -27.57
N ARG A 6 -0.77 29.12 -26.57
CA ARG A 6 -0.38 28.82 -25.19
C ARG A 6 -0.11 27.32 -25.11
N CYS A 7 1.15 26.92 -25.31
CA CYS A 7 1.62 25.63 -24.82
C CYS A 7 1.50 25.69 -23.30
N LEU A 8 0.54 24.93 -22.74
CA LEU A 8 0.41 24.79 -21.29
C LEU A 8 1.76 24.33 -20.73
N GLU A 9 2.28 25.15 -19.85
CA GLU A 9 3.42 24.86 -19.00
C GLU A 9 3.16 23.52 -18.31
N SER A 10 4.05 22.56 -18.58
CA SER A 10 4.00 21.23 -18.02
C SER A 10 3.95 21.31 -16.51
N GLY A 11 2.79 20.97 -15.94
CA GLY A 11 2.65 20.72 -14.52
C GLY A 11 3.64 19.63 -14.16
N ILE A 12 4.65 20.00 -13.38
CA ILE A 12 5.58 19.07 -12.76
C ILE A 12 4.69 18.21 -11.85
N ALA A 13 4.30 17.03 -12.32
CA ALA A 13 3.70 16.02 -11.45
C ALA A 13 4.76 15.76 -10.39
N GLN A 14 4.53 16.28 -9.18
CA GLN A 14 5.41 16.01 -8.07
C GLN A 14 5.42 14.49 -7.93
N ASP A 15 6.57 13.91 -8.24
CA ASP A 15 6.84 12.48 -8.08
C ASP A 15 6.93 12.24 -6.56
N THR A 16 5.78 12.30 -5.90
CA THR A 16 5.66 12.23 -4.46
C THR A 16 5.90 10.79 -4.06
N ILE A 17 7.14 10.53 -3.63
CA ILE A 17 7.52 9.26 -3.05
C ILE A 17 6.65 9.03 -1.82
N VAL A 18 5.87 7.96 -1.84
CA VAL A 18 5.06 7.54 -0.70
C VAL A 18 6.02 7.07 0.41
N PRO A 19 5.95 7.61 1.63
CA PRO A 19 6.84 7.21 2.72
C PRO A 19 6.62 5.75 3.10
N GLY A 20 7.71 5.05 3.42
CA GLY A 20 7.71 3.66 3.84
C GLY A 20 8.11 3.48 5.31
N PHE A 21 7.43 2.58 6.02
CA PHE A 21 7.73 2.20 7.40
C PHE A 21 7.90 0.69 7.49
N GLU A 22 8.88 0.20 8.25
CA GLU A 22 8.94 -1.21 8.65
C GLU A 22 8.11 -1.38 9.91
N LEU A 23 7.20 -2.36 9.92
CA LEU A 23 6.43 -2.74 11.10
C LEU A 23 6.77 -4.17 11.49
N THR A 24 6.61 -4.46 12.78
CA THR A 24 6.93 -5.74 13.39
C THR A 24 5.76 -6.27 14.23
N ASP A 25 5.83 -7.54 14.62
CA ASP A 25 4.87 -8.16 15.56
C ASP A 25 4.69 -7.35 16.86
N LEU A 26 5.68 -6.52 17.24
CA LEU A 26 5.66 -5.74 18.48
C LEU A 26 4.96 -4.39 18.35
N ASP A 27 4.96 -3.79 17.15
CA ASP A 27 4.53 -2.39 16.96
C ASP A 27 3.38 -2.21 15.97
N ALA A 28 3.11 -3.19 15.09
CA ALA A 28 2.21 -3.00 13.96
C ALA A 28 0.80 -2.59 14.38
N ASP A 29 0.22 -3.24 15.39
CA ASP A 29 -1.12 -2.91 15.89
C ASP A 29 -1.20 -1.46 16.35
N ARG A 30 -0.27 -1.07 17.23
CA ARG A 30 -0.25 0.28 17.80
C ARG A 30 -0.02 1.33 16.73
N CYS A 31 0.98 1.11 15.86
CA CYS A 31 1.27 2.01 14.76
C CYS A 31 0.06 2.16 13.83
N LEU A 32 -0.56 1.06 13.39
CA LEU A 32 -1.68 1.12 12.46
C LEU A 32 -2.92 1.79 13.05
N LEU A 33 -3.16 1.64 14.36
CA LEU A 33 -4.22 2.36 15.09
C LEU A 33 -3.95 3.87 15.19
N ASP A 34 -2.69 4.27 15.41
CA ASP A 34 -2.31 5.67 15.62
C ASP A 34 -2.11 6.46 14.31
N LEU A 35 -1.90 5.78 13.17
CA LEU A 35 -1.61 6.42 11.88
C LEU A 35 -2.88 6.95 11.21
N PRO A 36 -3.00 8.27 10.96
CA PRO A 36 -4.11 8.82 10.20
C PRO A 36 -3.93 8.58 8.70
N GLY A 37 -5.03 8.60 7.96
CA GLY A 37 -5.05 8.38 6.53
C GLY A 37 -5.03 6.89 6.15
N THR A 38 -4.64 6.60 4.92
CA THR A 38 -4.63 5.27 4.32
C THR A 38 -3.21 4.69 4.34
N SER A 39 -3.08 3.51 4.92
CA SER A 39 -1.87 2.70 4.94
C SER A 39 -2.05 1.49 4.03
N LEU A 40 -1.14 1.30 3.09
CA LEU A 40 -1.01 0.05 2.36
C LEU A 40 -0.05 -0.86 3.14
N VAL A 41 -0.58 -1.91 3.75
CA VAL A 41 0.21 -2.90 4.50
C VAL A 41 0.65 -4.00 3.55
N ILE A 42 1.94 -4.31 3.55
CA ILE A 42 2.59 -5.15 2.54
C ILE A 42 3.47 -6.18 3.23
N PHE A 43 3.03 -7.43 3.21
CA PHE A 43 3.84 -8.56 3.66
C PHE A 43 4.81 -8.96 2.55
N THR A 44 6.08 -9.11 2.91
CA THR A 44 7.20 -9.40 1.99
C THR A 44 8.09 -10.51 2.55
N GLY A 45 9.04 -11.01 1.74
CA GLY A 45 10.03 -11.98 2.19
C GLY A 45 11.26 -12.05 1.29
N ALA A 46 12.41 -12.45 1.86
CA ALA A 46 13.74 -12.35 1.23
C ALA A 46 13.92 -13.16 -0.08
N GLY A 47 13.12 -14.20 -0.33
CA GLY A 47 13.17 -15.02 -1.55
C GLY A 47 12.18 -14.64 -2.65
N CYS A 48 11.36 -13.60 -2.45
CA CYS A 48 10.22 -13.31 -3.31
C CYS A 48 10.54 -12.25 -4.37
N ALA A 49 10.60 -12.65 -5.65
CA ALA A 49 10.90 -11.74 -6.75
C ALA A 49 9.87 -10.61 -6.89
N SER A 50 8.59 -10.93 -6.76
CA SER A 50 7.49 -9.94 -6.77
C SER A 50 7.61 -8.95 -5.61
N CYS A 51 8.09 -9.39 -4.44
CA CYS A 51 8.30 -8.54 -3.27
C CYS A 51 9.46 -7.56 -3.50
N ARG A 52 10.56 -8.03 -4.11
CA ARG A 52 11.65 -7.15 -4.55
C ARG A 52 11.16 -6.11 -5.56
N TRP A 53 10.32 -6.51 -6.52
CA TRP A 53 9.72 -5.57 -7.46
C TRP A 53 8.85 -4.54 -6.73
N ALA A 54 7.99 -4.97 -5.79
CA ALA A 54 7.13 -4.08 -5.02
C ALA A 54 7.92 -3.04 -4.23
N ARG A 55 8.99 -3.46 -3.55
CA ARG A 55 9.91 -2.57 -2.80
C ARG A 55 10.52 -1.47 -3.67
N LEU A 56 10.87 -1.78 -4.91
CA LEU A 56 11.51 -0.85 -5.83
C LEU A 56 10.52 0.14 -6.47
N HIS A 57 9.28 -0.29 -6.74
CA HIS A 57 8.37 0.48 -7.60
C HIS A 57 7.21 1.12 -6.83
N LEU A 58 6.68 0.50 -5.77
CA LEU A 58 5.52 1.03 -5.06
C LEU A 58 5.75 2.41 -4.43
N PRO A 59 6.92 2.73 -3.84
CA PRO A 59 7.16 4.06 -3.29
C PRO A 59 7.00 5.18 -4.34
N GLY A 60 7.44 4.96 -5.58
CA GLY A 60 7.30 5.90 -6.69
C GLY A 60 6.05 5.71 -7.55
N ALA A 61 5.18 4.76 -7.21
CA ALA A 61 3.99 4.46 -8.01
C ALA A 61 2.86 5.48 -7.82
N ALA A 62 3.05 6.51 -6.98
CA ALA A 62 2.07 7.55 -6.63
C ALA A 62 0.65 6.99 -6.46
N LEU A 63 0.57 5.94 -5.63
CA LEU A 63 -0.69 5.35 -5.20
C LEU A 63 -1.44 6.34 -4.28
N PRO A 64 -2.78 6.30 -4.24
CA PRO A 64 -3.61 7.17 -3.40
C PRO A 64 -3.60 6.69 -1.94
N VAL A 65 -2.41 6.56 -1.35
CA VAL A 65 -2.17 6.14 0.03
C VAL A 65 -1.18 7.10 0.67
N ASP A 66 -1.32 7.30 1.98
CA ASP A 66 -0.47 8.21 2.74
C ASP A 66 0.88 7.57 3.08
N ARG A 67 0.93 6.23 3.11
CA ARG A 67 2.12 5.47 3.50
C ARG A 67 2.09 4.01 3.03
N LEU A 68 3.29 3.43 2.94
CA LEU A 68 3.52 2.01 2.77
C LEU A 68 4.04 1.42 4.09
N CYS A 69 3.41 0.39 4.59
CA CYS A 69 3.80 -0.32 5.81
C CYS A 69 4.29 -1.71 5.44
N TRP A 70 5.59 -1.94 5.56
CA TRP A 70 6.23 -3.18 5.16
C TRP A 70 6.39 -4.11 6.34
N ILE A 71 6.08 -5.38 6.15
CA ILE A 71 6.25 -6.43 7.15
C ILE A 71 7.05 -7.57 6.50
N ASP A 72 8.14 -7.99 7.14
CA ASP A 72 8.86 -9.20 6.73
C ASP A 72 8.15 -10.44 7.32
N ALA A 73 7.55 -11.26 6.46
CA ALA A 73 6.79 -12.44 6.88
C ALA A 73 7.67 -13.56 7.48
N GLY A 74 8.99 -13.55 7.23
CA GLY A 74 9.91 -14.52 7.82
C GLY A 74 10.22 -14.23 9.29
N ASN A 75 10.19 -12.95 9.69
CA ASN A 75 10.49 -12.52 11.05
C ASN A 75 9.25 -12.20 11.90
N ASN A 76 8.07 -12.04 11.28
CA ASN A 76 6.85 -11.57 11.94
C ASN A 76 5.71 -12.60 11.81
N GLY A 77 5.90 -13.77 12.41
CA GLY A 77 4.98 -14.89 12.31
C GLY A 77 3.61 -14.63 12.96
N GLY A 78 3.55 -13.80 14.00
CA GLY A 78 2.30 -13.43 14.66
C GLY A 78 1.37 -12.67 13.72
N LEU A 79 1.91 -11.68 13.00
CA LEU A 79 1.20 -10.92 11.99
C LEU A 79 0.84 -11.79 10.78
N VAL A 80 1.71 -12.70 10.35
CA VAL A 80 1.39 -13.65 9.27
C VAL A 80 0.17 -14.50 9.63
N GLN A 81 0.10 -15.01 10.86
CA GLN A 81 -1.05 -15.79 11.32
C GLN A 81 -2.31 -14.92 11.41
N ARG A 82 -2.21 -13.72 11.99
CA ARG A 82 -3.35 -12.84 12.24
C ARG A 82 -3.96 -12.23 10.98
N TYR A 83 -3.13 -11.94 9.97
CA TYR A 83 -3.59 -11.46 8.67
C TYR A 83 -3.86 -12.63 7.69
N GLU A 84 -3.73 -13.88 8.17
CA GLU A 84 -3.89 -15.09 7.36
C GLU A 84 -3.10 -15.04 6.03
N VAL A 85 -1.81 -14.70 6.12
CA VAL A 85 -0.95 -14.53 4.95
C VAL A 85 -0.47 -15.89 4.44
N PHE A 86 -1.04 -16.32 3.31
CA PHE A 86 -0.68 -17.58 2.65
C PHE A 86 0.23 -17.42 1.42
N HIS A 87 0.34 -16.21 0.86
CA HIS A 87 1.14 -15.92 -0.33
C HIS A 87 1.82 -14.56 -0.22
N LEU A 88 2.92 -14.38 -0.95
CA LEU A 88 3.70 -13.15 -0.94
C LEU A 88 3.86 -12.56 -2.36
N PRO A 89 3.85 -11.22 -2.51
CA PRO A 89 3.46 -10.27 -1.47
C PRO A 89 1.94 -10.36 -1.21
N ALA A 90 1.55 -10.21 0.06
CA ALA A 90 0.16 -9.98 0.44
C ALA A 90 -0.03 -8.49 0.75
N LEU A 91 -1.13 -7.93 0.28
CA LEU A 91 -1.44 -6.51 0.35
C LEU A 91 -2.75 -6.32 1.10
N PHE A 92 -2.78 -5.38 2.04
CA PHE A 92 -3.97 -5.06 2.83
C PHE A 92 -4.12 -3.55 2.99
N VAL A 93 -5.35 -3.11 3.22
CA VAL A 93 -5.67 -1.69 3.39
C VAL A 93 -6.11 -1.43 4.83
N VAL A 94 -5.47 -0.45 5.45
CA VAL A 94 -5.90 0.09 6.75
C VAL A 94 -6.12 1.59 6.60
N ARG A 95 -7.23 2.11 7.12
CA ARG A 95 -7.53 3.55 7.09
C ARG A 95 -7.99 4.04 8.45
N ASN A 96 -7.25 5.00 9.02
CA ASN A 96 -7.50 5.56 10.36
C ASN A 96 -7.69 4.44 11.41
N GLY A 97 -6.78 3.45 11.45
CA GLY A 97 -6.87 2.30 12.35
C GLY A 97 -7.87 1.20 11.95
N ASN A 98 -8.71 1.41 10.94
CA ASN A 98 -9.70 0.42 10.53
C ASN A 98 -9.19 -0.43 9.37
N PHE A 99 -9.34 -1.75 9.47
CA PHE A 99 -9.00 -2.68 8.40
C PHE A 99 -10.09 -2.68 7.32
N HIS A 100 -9.68 -2.66 6.05
CA HIS A 100 -10.57 -2.62 4.87
C HIS A 100 -10.37 -3.83 3.94
N GLY A 101 -9.64 -4.86 4.40
CA GLY A 101 -9.46 -6.09 3.66
C GLY A 101 -8.18 -6.18 2.84
N ALA A 102 -8.03 -7.35 2.20
CA ALA A 102 -6.93 -7.66 1.30
C ALA A 102 -7.14 -7.04 -0.10
N LEU A 103 -6.04 -6.66 -0.75
CA LEU A 103 -6.05 -6.27 -2.16
C LEU A 103 -5.68 -7.46 -3.04
N HIS A 104 -6.62 -7.85 -3.89
CA HIS A 104 -6.41 -8.85 -4.93
C HIS A 104 -6.26 -8.17 -6.29
N ALA A 105 -5.04 -7.77 -6.62
CA ALA A 105 -4.71 -7.09 -7.86
C ALA A 105 -3.30 -7.43 -8.33
N SER A 106 -3.03 -7.21 -9.62
CA SER A 106 -1.65 -7.20 -10.10
C SER A 106 -0.91 -6.00 -9.49
N LEU A 107 0.43 -6.07 -9.42
CA LEU A 107 1.24 -4.96 -8.92
C LEU A 107 1.35 -3.78 -9.90
N ARG A 108 0.52 -3.74 -10.94
CA ARG A 108 0.42 -2.58 -11.84
C ARG A 108 -0.32 -1.45 -11.12
N ARG A 109 0.15 -0.22 -11.34
CA ARG A 109 -0.39 0.99 -10.70
C ARG A 109 -1.91 1.09 -10.81
N ASP A 110 -2.45 0.99 -12.02
CA ASP A 110 -3.89 1.20 -12.25
C ASP A 110 -4.75 0.11 -11.59
N ASP A 111 -4.27 -1.14 -11.59
CA ASP A 111 -4.95 -2.26 -10.93
C ASP A 111 -4.97 -2.05 -9.40
N LEU A 112 -3.86 -1.60 -8.82
CA LEU A 112 -3.77 -1.27 -7.41
C LEU A 112 -4.68 -0.09 -7.03
N ILE A 113 -4.73 0.96 -7.84
CA ILE A 113 -5.64 2.11 -7.61
C ILE A 113 -7.09 1.66 -7.62
N ASN A 114 -7.48 0.85 -8.60
CA ASN A 114 -8.84 0.34 -8.71
C ASN A 114 -9.18 -0.56 -7.51
N ALA A 115 -8.28 -1.46 -7.11
CA ALA A 115 -8.50 -2.33 -5.97
C ALA A 115 -8.56 -1.56 -4.64
N LEU A 116 -7.70 -0.55 -4.46
CA LEU A 116 -7.75 0.37 -3.31
C LEU A 116 -9.10 1.09 -3.23
N GLY A 117 -9.58 1.63 -4.34
CA GLY A 117 -10.88 2.29 -4.40
C GLY A 117 -12.03 1.35 -4.02
N GLN A 118 -12.00 0.11 -4.50
CA GLN A 118 -13.00 -0.91 -4.16
C GLN A 118 -12.96 -1.32 -2.69
N ALA A 119 -11.77 -1.52 -2.13
CA ALA A 119 -11.60 -1.88 -0.71
C ALA A 119 -12.08 -0.74 0.21
N LEU A 120 -11.68 0.49 -0.09
CA LEU A 120 -12.06 1.67 0.70
C LEU A 120 -13.53 2.07 0.58
N ALA A 121 -14.22 1.62 -0.47
CA ALA A 121 -15.66 1.83 -0.63
C ALA A 121 -16.51 0.85 0.21
N ARG A 122 -15.92 -0.23 0.70
CA ARG A 122 -16.58 -1.18 1.60
C ARG A 122 -16.49 -0.69 3.05
N PRO A 123 -17.44 -1.07 3.91
CA PRO A 123 -17.30 -0.89 5.35
C PRO A 123 -15.98 -1.50 5.85
N ALA A 124 -15.45 -0.96 6.93
CA ALA A 124 -14.35 -1.61 7.61
C ALA A 124 -14.75 -3.02 8.06
N GLU A 125 -13.80 -3.94 7.97
CA GLU A 125 -13.95 -5.35 8.31
C GLU A 125 -13.09 -5.66 9.54
N GLU A 126 -13.41 -6.73 10.26
CA GLU A 126 -12.52 -7.26 11.27
C GLU A 126 -11.34 -7.97 10.60
N LEU A 127 -10.20 -8.05 11.30
CA LEU A 127 -9.13 -8.94 10.84
C LEU A 127 -9.67 -10.39 10.86
N PRO A 128 -9.29 -11.23 9.87
CA PRO A 128 -9.75 -12.62 9.78
C PRO A 128 -9.52 -13.46 11.04
#